data_AF-A0A9D0LZ58-F1
#
_entry.id   AF-A0A9D0LZ58-F1
#
_cell.length_a   1.000
_cell.length_b   1.000
_cell.length_c   1.000
_cell.angle_alpha   90.00
_cell.angle_beta   90.00
_cell.angle_gamma   90.00
#
_symmetry.space_group_name_H-M   'P 1'
#
loop_
_entity.id
_entity.type
_entity.pdbx_description
1 polymer ?
#
loop_
_entity_poly.entity_id
_entity_poly.type
_entity_poly.pdbx_seq_one_letter_code
_entity_poly.pdbx_strand_id
1 'polypeptide(L)'
;MVDKNRECFDEQTLIAYYANILELALENLTDTLESGRRMDMSDVKDFATLRALYEYAIEHYSAGKATDAAALFEILAGLSDDERFSSAMQQHRRWAENESDFEIFLETAADLDATQRNGTFYISAFTKDAGTKNA
;
A
#
# COMPACT_ATOMS: atom_id res chain seq x y z
N MET A 1 -21.64 32.57 10.16
CA MET A 1 -22.48 31.42 10.56
C MET A 1 -21.66 30.19 10.20
N VAL A 2 -21.10 29.49 11.19
CA VAL A 2 -20.30 28.27 10.98
C VAL A 2 -21.19 27.12 11.41
N ASP A 3 -21.51 26.25 10.46
CA ASP A 3 -22.25 25.02 10.74
C ASP A 3 -21.36 24.10 11.59
N LYS A 4 -21.60 24.09 12.91
CA LYS A 4 -20.86 23.32 13.91
C LYS A 4 -21.58 22.01 14.20
N ASN A 5 -21.70 21.14 13.21
CA ASN A 5 -22.14 19.76 13.46
C ASN A 5 -21.46 18.76 12.52
N ARG A 6 -20.12 18.86 12.39
CA ARG A 6 -19.33 17.69 11.99
C ARG A 6 -19.23 16.79 13.22
N GLU A 7 -20.09 15.78 13.30
CA GLU A 7 -19.85 14.64 14.18
C GLU A 7 -18.52 14.02 13.73
N CYS A 8 -17.52 14.09 14.60
CA CYS A 8 -16.26 13.41 14.40
C CYS A 8 -16.42 12.02 15.01
N PHE A 9 -16.06 10.97 14.27
CA PHE A 9 -16.09 9.62 14.82
C PHE A 9 -15.16 9.53 16.02
N ASP A 10 -15.60 8.85 17.07
CA ASP A 10 -14.70 8.46 18.16
C ASP A 10 -13.71 7.39 17.67
N GLU A 11 -12.65 7.19 18.45
CA GLU A 11 -11.56 6.27 18.12
C GLU A 11 -12.04 4.83 17.93
N GLN A 12 -12.98 4.36 18.78
CA GLN A 12 -13.50 2.99 18.70
C GLN A 12 -14.27 2.78 17.39
N THR A 13 -15.08 3.78 17.02
CA THR A 13 -15.83 3.78 15.77
C THR A 13 -14.89 3.81 14.56
N LEU A 14 -13.82 4.61 14.61
CA LEU A 14 -12.81 4.65 13.54
C LEU A 14 -12.09 3.29 13.37
N ILE A 15 -11.66 2.68 14.47
CA ILE A 15 -11.02 1.36 14.47
C ILE A 15 -11.98 0.30 13.91
N ALA A 16 -13.25 0.33 14.31
CA ALA A 16 -14.25 -0.61 13.81
C ALA A 16 -14.46 -0.48 12.28
N TYR A 17 -14.50 0.75 11.75
CA TYR A 17 -14.59 0.95 10.31
C TYR A 17 -13.33 0.47 9.58
N TYR A 18 -12.14 0.76 10.11
CA TYR A 18 -10.89 0.27 9.52
C TYR A 18 -10.84 -1.25 9.47
N ALA A 19 -11.20 -1.92 10.57
CA ALA A 19 -11.26 -3.38 10.63
C ALA A 19 -12.22 -3.97 9.59
N ASN A 20 -13.42 -3.41 9.46
CA ASN A 20 -14.41 -3.86 8.47
C ASN A 20 -13.92 -3.65 7.02
N ILE A 21 -13.26 -2.51 6.75
CA ILE A 21 -12.67 -2.25 5.42
C ILE A 21 -11.60 -3.28 5.10
N LEU A 22 -10.73 -3.59 6.07
CA LEU A 22 -9.67 -4.57 5.88
C LEU A 22 -10.23 -5.99 5.69
N GLU A 23 -11.25 -6.37 6.45
CA GLU A 23 -11.93 -7.66 6.28
C GLU A 23 -12.47 -7.81 4.86
N LEU A 24 -13.23 -6.83 4.37
CA LEU A 24 -13.75 -6.82 3.00
C LEU A 24 -12.62 -6.85 1.94
N ALA A 25 -11.51 -6.17 2.19
CA ALA A 25 -10.37 -6.17 1.29
C ALA A 25 -9.69 -7.55 1.21
N LEU A 26 -9.57 -8.25 2.34
CA LEU A 26 -9.02 -9.60 2.41
C LEU A 26 -9.95 -10.65 1.79
N GLU A 27 -11.26 -10.50 1.95
CA GLU A 27 -12.25 -11.32 1.23
C GLU A 27 -12.09 -11.15 -0.29
N ASN A 28 -12.07 -9.90 -0.77
CA ASN A 28 -11.90 -9.61 -2.19
C ASN A 28 -10.56 -10.08 -2.73
N LEU A 29 -9.49 -10.02 -1.94
CA LEU A 29 -8.19 -10.60 -2.28
C LEU A 29 -8.32 -12.09 -2.55
N THR A 30 -8.96 -12.81 -1.64
CA THR A 30 -9.15 -14.27 -1.73
C THR A 30 -9.95 -14.62 -2.99
N ASP A 31 -11.09 -13.97 -3.22
CA ASP A 31 -11.92 -14.16 -4.42
C ASP A 31 -11.13 -13.91 -5.73
N THR A 32 -10.27 -12.90 -5.71
CA THR A 32 -9.45 -12.52 -6.88
C THR A 32 -8.39 -13.57 -7.18
N LEU A 33 -7.72 -14.07 -6.15
CA LEU A 33 -6.75 -15.15 -6.28
C LEU A 33 -7.40 -16.45 -6.77
N GLU A 34 -8.58 -16.81 -6.24
CA GLU A 34 -9.32 -18.00 -6.64
C GLU A 34 -9.84 -17.94 -8.09
N SER A 35 -10.30 -16.76 -8.52
CA SER A 35 -10.78 -16.55 -9.89
C SER A 35 -9.66 -16.41 -10.92
N GLY A 36 -8.41 -16.20 -10.49
CA GLY A 36 -7.28 -15.94 -11.38
C GLY A 36 -7.39 -14.63 -12.16
N ARG A 37 -8.28 -13.73 -11.74
CA ARG A 37 -8.42 -12.39 -12.32
C ARG A 37 -7.34 -11.46 -11.75
N ARG A 38 -7.08 -10.35 -12.43
CA ARG A 38 -6.34 -9.21 -11.87
C ARG A 38 -7.33 -8.09 -11.50
N MET A 39 -6.95 -7.28 -10.52
CA MET A 39 -7.72 -6.12 -10.06
C MET A 39 -7.46 -4.92 -10.96
N ASP A 40 -8.55 -4.31 -11.44
CA ASP A 40 -8.54 -3.14 -12.32
C ASP A 40 -8.58 -1.86 -11.48
N MET A 41 -7.54 -1.02 -11.60
CA MET A 41 -7.47 0.25 -10.84
C MET A 41 -8.55 1.27 -11.19
N SER A 42 -9.24 1.10 -12.32
CA SER A 42 -10.37 1.94 -12.71
C SER A 42 -11.70 1.49 -12.10
N ASP A 43 -11.79 0.24 -11.64
CA ASP A 43 -12.93 -0.25 -10.87
C ASP A 43 -12.82 0.23 -9.42
N VAL A 44 -13.91 0.79 -8.90
CA VAL A 44 -13.93 1.43 -7.57
C VAL A 44 -13.69 0.42 -6.45
N LYS A 45 -14.19 -0.80 -6.58
CA LYS A 45 -14.06 -1.85 -5.56
C LYS A 45 -12.63 -2.39 -5.55
N ASP A 46 -12.08 -2.66 -6.72
CA ASP A 46 -10.69 -3.10 -6.88
C ASP A 46 -9.70 -2.03 -6.43
N PHE A 47 -9.92 -0.77 -6.80
CA PHE A 47 -9.14 0.36 -6.31
C PHE A 47 -9.15 0.45 -4.77
N ALA A 48 -10.33 0.39 -4.15
CA ALA A 48 -10.46 0.46 -2.70
C ALA A 48 -9.78 -0.73 -2.00
N THR A 49 -9.88 -1.92 -2.60
CA THR A 49 -9.23 -3.14 -2.10
C THR A 49 -7.70 -3.02 -2.17
N LEU A 50 -7.14 -2.64 -3.32
CA LEU A 50 -5.70 -2.44 -3.49
C LEU A 50 -5.16 -1.39 -2.54
N ARG A 51 -5.91 -0.30 -2.33
CA ARG A 51 -5.55 0.74 -1.38
C ARG A 51 -5.52 0.23 0.06
N ALA A 52 -6.58 -0.44 0.51
CA ALA A 52 -6.66 -0.95 1.88
C ALA A 52 -5.54 -1.96 2.17
N LEU A 53 -5.25 -2.84 1.22
CA LEU A 53 -4.17 -3.83 1.35
C LEU A 53 -2.78 -3.19 1.31
N TYR A 54 -2.59 -2.13 0.52
CA TYR A 54 -1.34 -1.36 0.53
C TYR A 54 -1.13 -0.66 1.88
N GLU A 55 -2.16 0.01 2.41
CA GLU A 55 -2.11 0.65 3.74
C GLU A 55 -1.80 -0.38 4.83
N TYR A 56 -2.41 -1.56 4.75
CA TYR A 56 -2.12 -2.68 5.66
C TYR A 56 -0.65 -3.16 5.55
N ALA A 57 -0.11 -3.29 4.33
CA ALA A 57 1.29 -3.64 4.13
C ALA A 57 2.26 -2.59 4.72
N ILE A 58 1.94 -1.31 4.56
CA ILE A 58 2.72 -0.20 5.15
C ILE A 58 2.63 -0.22 6.68
N GLU A 59 1.46 -0.52 7.25
CA GLU A 59 1.30 -0.66 8.71
C GLU A 59 2.27 -1.73 9.25
N HIS A 60 2.29 -2.92 8.64
CA HIS A 60 3.25 -3.96 9.00
C HIS A 60 4.70 -3.51 8.83
N TYR A 61 5.01 -2.80 7.74
CA TYR A 61 6.36 -2.33 7.49
C TYR A 61 6.82 -1.34 8.57
N SER A 62 5.99 -0.34 8.87
CA SER A 62 6.24 0.66 9.90
C SER A 62 6.29 0.07 11.32
N ALA A 63 5.64 -1.08 11.55
CA ALA A 63 5.69 -1.83 12.81
C ALA A 63 6.92 -2.75 12.91
N GLY A 64 7.87 -2.67 11.99
CA GLY A 64 9.08 -3.51 11.96
C GLY A 64 8.84 -4.94 11.48
N LYS A 65 7.65 -5.25 10.95
CA LYS A 65 7.31 -6.57 10.38
C LYS A 65 7.61 -6.60 8.89
N ALA A 66 8.86 -6.31 8.54
CA ALA A 66 9.29 -6.14 7.15
C ALA A 66 9.06 -7.39 6.29
N THR A 67 9.24 -8.60 6.84
CA THR A 67 8.95 -9.85 6.13
C THR A 67 7.47 -9.99 5.75
N ASP A 68 6.55 -9.68 6.66
CA ASP A 68 5.11 -9.74 6.40
C ASP A 68 4.70 -8.69 5.36
N ALA A 69 5.24 -7.47 5.49
CA ALA A 69 5.04 -6.41 4.51
C ALA A 69 5.55 -6.79 3.12
N ALA A 70 6.75 -7.36 3.02
CA ALA A 70 7.32 -7.82 1.75
C ALA A 70 6.43 -8.85 1.04
N ALA A 71 5.90 -9.82 1.78
CA ALA A 71 4.98 -10.81 1.22
C ALA A 71 3.69 -10.16 0.71
N LEU A 72 3.14 -9.20 1.44
CA LEU A 72 1.96 -8.44 0.99
C LEU A 72 2.26 -7.61 -0.27
N PHE A 73 3.41 -6.93 -0.34
CA PHE A 73 3.81 -6.20 -1.53
C PHE A 73 4.01 -7.11 -2.75
N GLU A 74 4.56 -8.31 -2.57
CA GLU A 74 4.67 -9.31 -3.63
C GLU A 74 3.29 -9.72 -4.18
N ILE A 75 2.34 -10.00 -3.29
CA ILE A 75 0.97 -10.34 -3.67
C ILE A 75 0.35 -9.18 -4.45
N LEU A 76 0.43 -7.95 -3.93
CA LEU A 76 -0.13 -6.75 -4.58
C LEU A 76 0.47 -6.50 -5.96
N ALA A 77 1.78 -6.75 -6.13
CA ALA A 77 2.44 -6.63 -7.41
C ALA A 77 1.86 -7.58 -8.47
N GLY A 78 1.48 -8.80 -8.07
CA GLY A 78 0.85 -9.78 -8.96
C GLY A 78 -0.66 -9.58 -9.15
N LEU A 79 -1.33 -8.92 -8.21
CA LEU A 79 -2.79 -8.84 -8.15
C LEU A 79 -3.38 -7.74 -9.03
N SER A 80 -2.75 -6.57 -9.14
CA SER A 80 -3.26 -5.47 -9.96
C SER A 80 -2.88 -5.64 -11.43
N ASP A 81 -3.68 -5.13 -12.36
CA ASP A 81 -3.33 -5.01 -13.78
C ASP A 81 -2.52 -3.73 -14.14
N ASP A 82 -2.43 -2.78 -13.22
CA ASP A 82 -1.69 -1.54 -13.41
C ASP A 82 -0.18 -1.76 -13.26
N GLU A 83 0.55 -1.64 -14.37
CA GLU A 83 1.99 -1.88 -14.41
C GLU A 83 2.80 -0.92 -13.52
N ARG A 84 2.34 0.32 -13.33
CA ARG A 84 3.04 1.32 -12.52
C ARG A 84 2.90 0.97 -11.04
N PHE A 85 1.71 0.60 -10.61
CA PHE A 85 1.48 0.09 -9.26
C PHE A 85 2.25 -1.19 -9.01
N SER A 86 2.13 -2.18 -9.90
CA SER A 86 2.86 -3.44 -9.78
C SER A 86 4.37 -3.22 -9.67
N SER A 87 4.93 -2.32 -10.49
CA SER A 87 6.35 -1.99 -10.43
C SER A 87 6.72 -1.29 -9.13
N ALA A 88 5.89 -0.39 -8.61
CA ALA A 88 6.14 0.26 -7.33
C ALA A 88 6.09 -0.75 -6.17
N MET A 89 5.14 -1.69 -6.18
CA MET A 89 5.04 -2.73 -5.16
C MET A 89 6.29 -3.63 -5.14
N GLN A 90 6.86 -3.94 -6.30
CA GLN A 90 8.14 -4.66 -6.35
C GLN A 90 9.30 -3.88 -5.72
N GLN A 91 9.29 -2.54 -5.81
CA GLN A 91 10.29 -1.70 -5.14
C GLN A 91 10.09 -1.72 -3.62
N HIS A 92 8.84 -1.56 -3.15
CA HIS A 92 8.50 -1.69 -1.73
C HIS A 92 8.95 -3.05 -1.16
N ARG A 93 8.61 -4.14 -1.86
CA ARG A 93 9.03 -5.50 -1.53
C ARG A 93 10.54 -5.58 -1.37
N ARG A 94 11.32 -5.15 -2.38
CA ARG A 94 12.79 -5.23 -2.33
C ARG A 94 13.38 -4.48 -1.14
N TRP A 95 12.82 -3.34 -0.78
CA TRP A 95 13.29 -2.58 0.39
C TRP A 95 12.96 -3.30 1.70
N ALA A 96 11.74 -3.82 1.82
CA ALA A 96 11.32 -4.58 2.98
C ALA A 96 12.08 -5.91 3.14
N GLU A 97 12.37 -6.63 2.04
CA GLU A 97 13.17 -7.88 2.04
C GLU A 97 14.61 -7.66 2.47
N ASN A 98 15.17 -6.48 2.23
CA ASN A 98 16.50 -6.11 2.71
C ASN A 98 16.49 -5.69 4.19
N GLU A 99 15.42 -5.99 4.93
CA GLU A 99 15.20 -5.69 6.35
C GLU A 99 15.52 -4.23 6.72
N SER A 100 15.35 -3.34 5.76
CA SER A 100 15.56 -1.92 6.00
C SER A 100 14.42 -1.38 6.84
N ASP A 101 14.72 -0.55 7.83
CA ASP A 101 13.70 0.13 8.61
C ASP A 101 12.83 1.02 7.68
N PHE A 102 11.53 1.10 7.95
CA PHE A 102 10.61 1.88 7.12
C PHE A 102 11.02 3.35 7.01
N GLU A 103 11.52 3.96 8.09
CA GLU A 103 12.02 5.34 8.07
C GLU A 103 13.24 5.48 7.16
N ILE A 104 14.16 4.50 7.17
CA ILE A 104 15.31 4.49 6.26
C ILE A 104 14.83 4.42 4.81
N PHE A 105 13.84 3.59 4.52
CA PHE A 105 13.23 3.53 3.18
C PHE A 105 12.64 4.91 2.77
N LEU A 106 11.91 5.58 3.66
CA LEU A 106 11.34 6.89 3.38
C LEU A 106 12.43 7.95 3.10
N GLU A 107 13.51 7.95 3.88
CA GLU A 107 14.57 8.96 3.77
C GLU A 107 15.49 8.74 2.57
N THR A 108 15.73 7.48 2.19
CA THR A 108 16.78 7.14 1.22
C THR A 108 16.24 6.77 -0.15
N ALA A 109 15.06 6.16 -0.21
CA ALA A 109 14.54 5.52 -1.40
C ALA A 109 13.29 6.19 -1.94
N ALA A 110 12.36 6.60 -1.07
CA ALA A 110 11.09 7.18 -1.48
C ALA A 110 11.26 8.63 -1.95
N ASP A 111 10.76 8.94 -3.15
CA ASP A 111 10.60 10.32 -3.60
C ASP A 111 9.16 10.77 -3.28
N LEU A 112 8.97 11.30 -2.07
CA LEU A 112 7.65 11.71 -1.56
C LEU A 112 7.09 12.91 -2.33
N ASP A 113 7.94 13.83 -2.76
CA ASP A 113 7.53 14.99 -3.55
C ASP A 113 7.01 14.56 -4.94
N ALA A 114 7.72 13.65 -5.61
CA ALA A 114 7.26 13.09 -6.87
C ALA A 114 6.01 12.22 -6.70
N THR A 115 5.95 11.42 -5.64
CA THR A 115 4.75 10.65 -5.28
C THR A 115 3.54 11.56 -5.12
N GLN A 116 3.68 12.66 -4.38
CA GLN A 116 2.60 13.62 -4.18
C GLN A 116 2.17 14.27 -5.50
N ARG A 117 3.12 14.64 -6.38
CA ARG A 117 2.81 15.16 -7.72
C ARG A 117 2.08 14.14 -8.60
N ASN A 118 2.38 12.85 -8.44
CA ASN A 118 1.70 11.78 -9.16
C ASN A 118 0.27 11.54 -8.65
N GLY A 119 -0.07 12.00 -7.44
CA GLY A 119 -1.41 11.87 -6.87
C GLY A 119 -1.82 10.43 -6.56
N THR A 120 -0.85 9.54 -6.34
CA THR A 120 -1.09 8.13 -6.03
C THR A 120 -1.36 7.92 -4.55
N PHE A 121 -2.18 6.93 -4.20
CA PHE A 121 -2.39 6.52 -2.79
C PHE A 121 -1.19 5.75 -2.22
N TYR A 122 -0.27 5.34 -3.07
CA TYR A 122 0.94 4.58 -2.75
C TYR A 122 2.19 5.38 -3.10
N ILE A 123 3.30 5.10 -2.42
CA ILE A 123 4.62 5.66 -2.80
C ILE A 123 4.99 5.09 -4.17
N SER A 124 4.96 5.95 -5.18
CA SER A 124 5.03 5.58 -6.60
C SER A 124 6.33 6.01 -7.28
N ALA A 125 7.12 6.85 -6.61
CA ALA A 125 8.37 7.37 -7.13
C ALA A 125 9.52 7.07 -6.17
N PHE A 126 10.67 6.75 -6.75
CA PHE A 126 11.85 6.31 -6.00
C PHE A 126 13.09 7.03 -6.54
N THR A 127 14.03 7.36 -5.65
CA THR A 127 15.31 7.97 -6.00
C THR A 127 16.18 6.98 -6.80
N LYS A 128 17.03 7.48 -7.71
CA LYS A 128 17.87 6.61 -8.58
C LYS A 128 18.88 5.74 -7.81
N ASP A 129 19.21 6.09 -6.58
CA ASP A 129 20.08 5.30 -5.71
C ASP A 129 19.37 4.12 -5.03
N ALA A 130 18.06 3.96 -5.24
CA ALA A 130 17.24 2.99 -4.53
C ALA A 130 17.40 1.52 -4.98
N GLY A 131 18.49 1.15 -5.65
CA GLY A 131 18.63 -0.21 -6.18
C GLY A 131 19.94 -0.60 -6.87
N THR A 132 21.01 0.19 -6.80
CA THR A 132 22.32 -0.22 -7.31
C THR A 132 23.42 0.05 -6.30
N LYS A 133 23.70 -0.94 -5.44
CA LYS A 133 25.10 -1.17 -5.06
C LYS A 133 25.75 -1.91 -6.22
N ASN A 134 26.68 -1.23 -6.88
CA ASN A 134 27.56 -1.76 -7.91
C ASN A 134 28.39 -2.94 -7.36
N ALA A 135 28.53 -3.96 -8.21
CA ALA A 135 29.49 -5.08 -8.19
C ALA A 135 29.29 -6.19 -7.16
#